data_AF-A0A9W5UZB4-F1
#
_entry.id   AF-A0A9W5UZB4-F1
#
_cell.length_a   1.000
_cell.length_b   1.000
_cell.length_c   1.000
_cell.angle_alpha   90.00
_cell.angle_beta   90.00
_cell.angle_gamma   90.00
#
_symmetry.space_group_name_H-M   'P 1'
#
loop_
_entity.id
_entity.type
_entity.pdbx_description
1 polymer ?
#
loop_
_entity_poly.entity_id
_entity_poly.type
_entity_poly.pdbx_seq_one_letter_code
_entity_poly.pdbx_strand_id
1 'polypeptide(L)'
;MQLKSMYKILATTVILGQTMVGPALTHADTVPTNAGAHTKQQSNMNAMLGSVPFINFASDMDDYGNKSKEEAKKGIEGKLKEQEKKLSSEESRFIKGLKNIASINDDLLKTSEKGTDPDRQKEIDRLDGILGKLRTDNTIKVYQSFHDMTEEQATNLKGKIQENPSYGFTSLTKPSGSDPLVEITVPKGSHAAYVTGENHSSELIIERGAGLEFTEKPTKVLDGNNYRIKIKARLLSSEEMGKRAEKLNEKVKDKESKLNNRLISKLKLDKSSNFIKLDFSGPQIEYNIKKTEEAINDFLSNVPSNLAKKCMEELETIKFTDQNLGIENDAGSYTANKNEIIVRTNHPGLVNSDSPLNTVSNVLLHEMGHAVGEAVTNHSDTSPQFKSIFQREKNNITDLITYKGYAQKNISEFYAEIFRAMYSPDSKMRKEIQKQAPEAVAYIKEKVDQFVKKS
;
A
#
# COMPACT_ATOMS: atom_id res chain seq x y z
N MET A 1 -47.22 20.65 21.75
CA MET A 1 -46.69 21.41 20.59
C MET A 1 -45.39 20.76 20.16
N GLN A 2 -45.38 20.11 18.99
CA GLN A 2 -44.21 19.49 18.38
C GLN A 2 -43.65 20.44 17.33
N LEU A 3 -42.38 20.80 17.43
CA LEU A 3 -41.68 21.57 16.40
C LEU A 3 -40.65 20.68 15.71
N LYS A 4 -40.94 20.36 14.45
CA LYS A 4 -40.00 19.81 13.47
C LYS A 4 -39.09 20.94 12.99
N SER A 5 -37.78 20.73 12.93
CA SER A 5 -36.89 21.54 12.10
C SER A 5 -36.07 20.65 11.17
N MET A 6 -36.43 20.71 9.88
CA MET A 6 -35.61 20.32 8.74
C MET A 6 -34.44 21.29 8.61
N TYR A 7 -33.24 20.77 8.34
CA TYR A 7 -32.20 21.56 7.67
C TYR A 7 -31.78 20.84 6.38
N LYS A 8 -32.17 21.45 5.26
CA LYS A 8 -31.51 21.37 3.94
C LYS A 8 -30.34 22.35 3.96
N ILE A 9 -29.27 22.07 3.21
CA ILE A 9 -28.21 22.94 2.63
C ILE A 9 -27.08 21.98 2.21
N LEU A 10 -26.39 22.05 1.08
CA LEU A 10 -26.57 22.67 -0.24
C LEU A 10 -25.63 21.87 -1.17
N ALA A 11 -26.08 21.53 -2.37
CA ALA A 11 -25.22 20.99 -3.42
C ALA A 11 -24.49 22.14 -4.12
N THR A 12 -23.17 22.07 -4.26
CA THR A 12 -22.39 23.00 -5.06
C THR A 12 -21.89 22.29 -6.32
N THR A 13 -22.56 22.61 -7.42
CA THR A 13 -22.20 22.29 -8.80
C THR A 13 -20.98 23.10 -9.23
N VAL A 14 -19.97 22.46 -9.83
CA VAL A 14 -18.95 23.15 -10.63
C VAL A 14 -19.16 22.78 -12.10
N ILE A 15 -19.42 23.82 -12.89
CA ILE A 15 -19.64 23.83 -14.33
C ILE A 15 -18.28 24.09 -15.00
N LEU A 16 -17.80 23.16 -15.83
CA LEU A 16 -16.87 23.36 -16.94
C LEU A 16 -17.18 22.19 -17.89
N GLY A 17 -17.61 22.33 -19.14
CA GLY A 17 -17.46 23.39 -20.13
C GLY A 17 -17.31 22.62 -21.45
N GLN A 18 -18.42 22.38 -22.16
CA GLN A 18 -18.44 21.62 -23.40
C GLN A 18 -17.80 22.46 -24.52
N THR A 19 -16.80 21.92 -25.21
CA THR A 19 -16.50 22.28 -26.60
C THR A 19 -16.90 21.10 -27.49
N MET A 20 -17.92 21.35 -28.30
CA MET A 20 -18.33 20.49 -29.39
C MET A 20 -17.31 20.59 -30.53
N VAL A 21 -16.79 19.46 -30.99
CA VAL A 21 -16.29 19.31 -32.36
C VAL A 21 -16.96 18.05 -32.92
N GLY A 22 -17.85 18.24 -33.89
CA GLY A 22 -18.54 17.17 -34.60
C GLY A 22 -17.59 16.35 -35.49
N PRO A 23 -18.03 15.17 -35.93
CA PRO A 23 -17.16 14.20 -36.60
C PRO A 23 -16.95 14.58 -38.07
N ALA A 24 -15.68 14.69 -38.49
CA ALA A 24 -15.32 14.55 -39.88
C ALA A 24 -15.13 13.06 -40.18
N LEU A 25 -16.03 12.52 -40.99
CA LEU A 25 -15.90 11.23 -41.65
C LEU A 25 -14.70 11.29 -42.61
N THR A 26 -13.73 10.40 -42.43
CA THR A 26 -12.84 9.97 -43.50
C THR A 26 -12.74 8.45 -43.50
N HIS A 27 -13.31 7.85 -44.56
CA HIS A 27 -13.01 6.50 -44.97
C HIS A 27 -11.55 6.44 -45.44
N ALA A 28 -10.76 5.51 -44.90
CA ALA A 28 -9.53 5.04 -45.52
C ALA A 28 -9.23 3.61 -45.06
N ASP A 29 -9.48 2.68 -45.98
CA ASP A 29 -8.86 1.38 -46.22
C ASP A 29 -8.19 0.60 -45.09
N THR A 30 -8.83 -0.53 -44.76
CA THR A 30 -8.23 -1.67 -44.07
C THR A 30 -7.20 -2.36 -44.96
N VAL A 31 -5.93 -2.35 -44.56
CA VAL A 31 -4.90 -3.29 -45.05
C VAL A 31 -4.75 -4.42 -44.02
N PRO A 32 -4.77 -5.70 -44.42
CA PRO A 32 -4.63 -6.81 -43.49
C PRO A 32 -3.19 -6.88 -42.99
N THR A 33 -2.98 -6.73 -41.67
CA THR A 33 -1.66 -6.90 -41.07
C THR A 33 -1.44 -8.38 -40.75
N ASN A 34 -0.46 -8.96 -41.45
CA ASN A 34 0.00 -10.33 -41.30
C ASN A 34 0.36 -10.69 -39.85
N ALA A 35 -0.03 -11.89 -39.44
CA ALA A 35 0.42 -12.57 -38.24
C ALA A 35 1.94 -12.81 -38.31
N GLY A 36 2.73 -12.02 -37.57
CA GLY A 36 4.19 -12.22 -37.54
C GLY A 36 4.99 -11.35 -36.57
N ALA A 37 4.40 -10.36 -35.89
CA ALA A 37 5.17 -9.38 -35.11
C ALA A 37 4.99 -9.44 -33.58
N HIS A 38 4.24 -10.40 -33.03
CA HIS A 38 3.99 -10.47 -31.58
C HIS A 38 5.07 -11.17 -30.74
N THR A 39 6.11 -11.75 -31.35
CA THR A 39 7.09 -12.58 -30.62
C THR A 39 8.22 -11.79 -29.95
N LYS A 40 8.42 -10.49 -30.26
CA LYS A 40 9.55 -9.72 -29.70
C LYS A 40 9.23 -8.83 -28.50
N GLN A 41 7.95 -8.56 -28.21
CA GLN A 41 7.58 -7.73 -27.05
C GLN A 41 7.31 -8.58 -25.78
N GLN A 42 7.12 -9.89 -25.96
CA GLN A 42 6.84 -10.84 -24.88
C GLN A 42 8.12 -11.31 -24.16
N SER A 43 9.30 -11.19 -24.78
CA SER A 43 10.57 -11.61 -24.18
C SER A 43 11.07 -10.66 -23.09
N ASN A 44 10.71 -9.38 -23.12
CA ASN A 44 11.19 -8.40 -22.13
C ASN A 44 10.38 -8.40 -20.82
N MET A 45 9.12 -8.84 -20.82
CA MET A 45 8.36 -9.02 -19.56
C MET A 45 8.72 -10.32 -18.83
N ASN A 46 9.12 -11.37 -19.56
CA ASN A 46 9.56 -12.65 -18.98
C ASN A 46 10.91 -12.56 -18.24
N ALA A 47 11.72 -11.50 -18.48
CA ALA A 47 12.98 -11.29 -17.78
C ALA A 47 12.81 -10.60 -16.41
N MET A 48 11.66 -9.98 -16.14
CA MET A 48 11.41 -9.22 -14.92
C MET A 48 10.48 -9.96 -13.93
N LEU A 49 9.70 -10.92 -14.42
CA LEU A 49 8.84 -11.81 -13.66
C LEU A 49 9.15 -13.24 -14.12
N GLY A 50 9.96 -13.97 -13.34
CA GLY A 50 10.39 -15.33 -13.68
C GLY A 50 9.25 -16.20 -14.20
N SER A 51 9.56 -16.99 -15.23
CA SER A 51 8.67 -17.85 -16.03
C SER A 51 7.40 -18.30 -15.30
N VAL A 52 6.29 -17.61 -15.53
CA VAL A 52 4.96 -18.13 -15.18
C VAL A 52 4.50 -18.97 -16.38
N PRO A 53 4.20 -20.27 -16.21
CA PRO A 53 3.70 -21.09 -17.30
C PRO A 53 2.34 -20.54 -17.75
N PHE A 54 2.24 -20.13 -19.01
CA PHE A 54 0.95 -19.85 -19.65
C PHE A 54 0.23 -21.19 -19.82
N ILE A 55 -0.73 -21.47 -18.93
CA ILE A 55 -1.56 -22.68 -18.96
C ILE A 55 -2.55 -22.57 -20.12
N ASN A 56 -2.65 -23.63 -20.93
CA ASN A 56 -3.62 -23.76 -22.00
C ASN A 56 -5.00 -24.09 -21.38
N PHE A 57 -5.97 -23.15 -21.40
CA PHE A 57 -7.19 -23.18 -20.58
C PHE A 57 -8.39 -23.97 -21.17
N ALA A 58 -8.22 -24.77 -22.23
CA ALA A 58 -9.35 -25.13 -23.09
C ALA A 58 -10.05 -26.50 -22.85
N SER A 59 -9.59 -27.40 -21.97
CA SER A 59 -10.26 -28.71 -21.81
C SER A 59 -10.75 -29.09 -20.41
N ASP A 60 -10.18 -28.55 -19.32
CA ASP A 60 -10.41 -29.06 -17.95
C ASP A 60 -10.85 -27.96 -16.98
N MET A 61 -11.83 -27.13 -17.39
CA MET A 61 -12.36 -26.05 -16.55
C MET A 61 -13.81 -26.33 -16.14
N ASP A 62 -14.03 -26.45 -14.84
CA ASP A 62 -15.37 -26.56 -14.27
C ASP A 62 -16.01 -25.16 -14.16
N ASP A 63 -17.11 -24.94 -14.87
CA ASP A 63 -17.91 -23.72 -14.82
C ASP A 63 -19.38 -24.07 -14.61
N TYR A 64 -19.94 -23.61 -13.49
CA TYR A 64 -21.35 -23.78 -13.13
C TYR A 64 -22.12 -22.45 -13.18
N GLY A 65 -21.51 -21.37 -13.69
CA GLY A 65 -22.05 -20.01 -13.60
C GLY A 65 -23.41 -19.83 -14.26
N ASN A 66 -23.70 -20.58 -15.33
CA ASN A 66 -24.99 -20.55 -16.05
C ASN A 66 -25.92 -21.71 -15.66
N LYS A 67 -25.52 -22.57 -14.72
CA LYS A 67 -26.31 -23.72 -14.28
C LYS A 67 -27.22 -23.33 -13.11
N SER A 68 -28.29 -24.08 -12.93
CA SER A 68 -29.12 -23.98 -11.72
C SER A 68 -28.34 -24.40 -10.47
N LYS A 69 -28.82 -23.99 -9.30
CA LYS A 69 -28.23 -24.39 -8.01
C LYS A 69 -28.27 -25.91 -7.83
N GLU A 70 -29.33 -26.55 -8.28
CA GLU A 70 -29.54 -28.00 -8.23
C GLU A 70 -28.55 -28.74 -9.14
N GLU A 71 -28.29 -28.22 -10.34
CA GLU A 71 -27.29 -28.78 -11.27
C GLU A 71 -25.87 -28.61 -10.73
N ALA A 72 -25.55 -27.44 -10.16
CA ALA A 72 -24.27 -27.21 -9.51
C ALA A 72 -24.06 -28.20 -8.35
N LYS A 73 -25.09 -28.39 -7.52
CA LYS A 73 -25.08 -29.33 -6.40
C LYS A 73 -24.81 -30.76 -6.86
N LYS A 74 -25.61 -31.27 -7.80
CA LYS A 74 -25.38 -32.60 -8.39
C LYS A 74 -23.99 -32.73 -8.99
N GLY A 75 -23.52 -31.66 -9.64
CA GLY A 75 -22.20 -31.59 -10.25
C GLY A 75 -21.02 -31.63 -9.27
N ILE A 76 -21.23 -31.37 -7.98
CA ILE A 76 -20.21 -31.48 -6.94
C ILE A 76 -20.39 -32.66 -5.98
N GLU A 77 -21.48 -33.43 -6.07
CA GLU A 77 -21.72 -34.58 -5.18
C GLU A 77 -20.58 -35.61 -5.21
N GLY A 78 -20.02 -35.88 -6.39
CA GLY A 78 -18.84 -36.74 -6.53
C GLY A 78 -17.63 -36.17 -5.78
N LYS A 79 -17.41 -34.86 -5.92
CA LYS A 79 -16.28 -34.16 -5.28
C LYS A 79 -16.43 -34.11 -3.76
N LEU A 80 -17.64 -33.90 -3.24
CA LEU A 80 -17.93 -33.97 -1.80
C LEU A 80 -17.58 -35.36 -1.24
N LYS A 81 -17.98 -36.44 -1.93
CA LYS A 81 -17.64 -37.82 -1.53
C LYS A 81 -16.12 -38.07 -1.57
N GLU A 82 -15.42 -37.51 -2.54
CA GLU A 82 -13.95 -37.62 -2.61
C GLU A 82 -13.25 -36.83 -1.50
N GLN A 83 -13.77 -35.65 -1.15
CA GLN A 83 -13.26 -34.87 -0.01
C GLN A 83 -13.45 -35.60 1.31
N GLU A 84 -14.61 -36.23 1.54
CA GLU A 84 -14.87 -37.03 2.74
C GLU A 84 -13.86 -38.17 2.91
N LYS A 85 -13.39 -38.78 1.81
CA LYS A 85 -12.37 -39.84 1.88
C LYS A 85 -10.99 -39.34 2.31
N LYS A 86 -10.70 -38.04 2.12
CA LYS A 86 -9.42 -37.40 2.49
C LYS A 86 -9.42 -36.90 3.94
N LEU A 87 -10.57 -36.89 4.60
CA LEU A 87 -10.77 -36.32 5.93
C LEU A 87 -11.13 -37.40 6.96
N SER A 88 -10.77 -37.15 8.22
CA SER A 88 -11.32 -37.92 9.34
C SER A 88 -12.81 -37.61 9.52
N SER A 89 -13.54 -38.51 10.18
CA SER A 89 -14.97 -38.30 10.47
C SER A 89 -15.25 -37.04 11.31
N GLU A 90 -14.28 -36.60 12.11
CA GLU A 90 -14.39 -35.39 12.92
C GLU A 90 -14.18 -34.13 12.04
N GLU A 91 -13.20 -34.16 11.14
CA GLU A 91 -12.97 -33.08 10.16
C GLU A 91 -14.12 -32.94 9.18
N SER A 92 -14.66 -34.05 8.67
CA SER A 92 -15.86 -34.02 7.81
C SER A 92 -17.09 -33.47 8.54
N ARG A 93 -17.25 -33.77 9.84
CA ARG A 93 -18.32 -33.19 10.65
C ARG A 93 -18.12 -31.69 10.87
N PHE A 94 -16.89 -31.28 11.15
CA PHE A 94 -16.54 -29.88 11.33
C PHE A 94 -16.88 -29.07 10.07
N ILE A 95 -16.41 -29.49 8.89
CA ILE A 95 -16.63 -28.72 7.66
C ILE A 95 -18.11 -28.66 7.24
N LYS A 96 -18.87 -29.74 7.44
CA LYS A 96 -20.34 -29.75 7.22
C LYS A 96 -21.09 -28.91 8.23
N GLY A 97 -20.53 -28.77 9.43
CA GLY A 97 -21.08 -27.98 10.54
C GLY A 97 -20.78 -26.48 10.44
N LEU A 98 -19.92 -26.05 9.51
CA LEU A 98 -19.61 -24.64 9.25
C LEU A 98 -20.82 -23.95 8.60
N LYS A 99 -21.83 -23.64 9.41
CA LYS A 99 -23.00 -22.87 8.98
C LYS A 99 -22.67 -21.38 8.80
N ASN A 100 -21.61 -20.89 9.43
CA ASN A 100 -21.26 -19.48 9.36
C ASN A 100 -19.74 -19.23 9.49
N ILE A 101 -19.03 -19.31 8.35
CA ILE A 101 -17.63 -18.89 8.26
C ILE A 101 -17.46 -17.38 8.49
N ALA A 102 -18.54 -16.58 8.35
CA ALA A 102 -18.47 -15.14 8.53
C ALA A 102 -18.05 -14.78 9.96
N SER A 103 -18.44 -15.55 10.98
CA SER A 103 -17.98 -15.31 12.36
C SER A 103 -16.45 -15.49 12.54
N ILE A 104 -15.85 -16.45 11.83
CA ILE A 104 -14.40 -16.66 11.83
C ILE A 104 -13.72 -15.56 11.03
N ASN A 105 -14.27 -15.21 9.86
CA ASN A 105 -13.72 -14.15 9.02
C ASN A 105 -13.78 -12.77 9.71
N ASP A 106 -14.88 -12.45 10.40
CA ASP A 106 -15.03 -11.23 11.19
C ASP A 106 -13.97 -11.15 12.30
N ASP A 107 -13.61 -12.29 12.88
CA ASP A 107 -12.55 -12.39 13.88
C ASP A 107 -11.17 -12.11 13.26
N LEU A 108 -10.84 -12.83 12.19
CA LEU A 108 -9.58 -12.69 11.45
C LEU A 108 -9.35 -11.24 10.95
N LEU A 109 -10.42 -10.57 10.52
CA LEU A 109 -10.37 -9.18 10.07
C LEU A 109 -10.09 -8.19 11.21
N LYS A 110 -10.51 -8.49 12.44
CA LYS A 110 -10.31 -7.62 13.63
C LYS A 110 -8.93 -7.78 14.25
N THR A 111 -8.31 -8.94 14.11
CA THR A 111 -7.10 -9.34 14.85
C THR A 111 -5.85 -9.42 13.98
N SER A 112 -5.96 -9.08 12.69
CA SER A 112 -4.89 -9.28 11.71
C SER A 112 -4.44 -10.76 11.69
N GLU A 113 -5.39 -11.65 11.39
CA GLU A 113 -5.16 -13.09 11.11
C GLU A 113 -4.96 -14.01 12.32
N LYS A 114 -5.24 -13.56 13.54
CA LYS A 114 -5.16 -14.37 14.77
C LYS A 114 -6.54 -14.64 15.38
N GLY A 115 -6.71 -15.74 16.10
CA GLY A 115 -7.90 -15.90 16.92
C GLY A 115 -7.94 -14.84 18.03
N THR A 116 -9.12 -14.29 18.32
CA THR A 116 -9.34 -13.41 19.49
C THR A 116 -9.09 -14.13 20.82
N ASP A 117 -9.24 -15.45 20.84
CA ASP A 117 -8.99 -16.31 21.98
C ASP A 117 -8.40 -17.68 21.56
N PRO A 118 -7.87 -18.49 22.50
CA PRO A 118 -7.27 -19.78 22.18
C PRO A 118 -8.21 -20.80 21.53
N ASP A 119 -9.51 -20.76 21.82
CA ASP A 119 -10.46 -21.71 21.23
C ASP A 119 -10.80 -21.31 19.80
N ARG A 120 -10.95 -20.00 19.53
CA ARG A 120 -11.05 -19.49 18.17
C ARG A 120 -9.81 -19.80 17.34
N GLN A 121 -8.61 -19.69 17.93
CA GLN A 121 -7.37 -20.06 17.25
C GLN A 121 -7.36 -21.56 16.90
N LYS A 122 -7.80 -22.44 17.80
CA LYS A 122 -7.92 -23.88 17.49
C LYS A 122 -8.88 -24.16 16.34
N GLU A 123 -10.00 -23.42 16.24
CA GLU A 123 -10.92 -23.54 15.11
C GLU A 123 -10.27 -23.14 13.78
N ILE A 124 -9.52 -22.03 13.78
CA ILE A 124 -8.75 -21.55 12.63
C ILE A 124 -7.70 -22.59 12.23
N ASP A 125 -6.87 -23.04 13.17
CA ASP A 125 -5.81 -24.03 12.92
C ASP A 125 -6.38 -25.34 12.38
N ARG A 126 -7.55 -25.75 12.90
CA ARG A 126 -8.26 -26.94 12.43
C ARG A 126 -8.75 -26.75 11.00
N LEU A 127 -9.34 -25.61 10.66
CA LEU A 127 -9.82 -25.33 9.31
C LEU A 127 -8.65 -25.24 8.32
N ASP A 128 -7.55 -24.60 8.70
CA ASP A 128 -6.31 -24.56 7.91
C ASP A 128 -5.78 -25.99 7.65
N GLY A 129 -5.75 -26.84 8.68
CA GLY A 129 -5.35 -28.24 8.57
C GLY A 129 -6.25 -29.05 7.64
N ILE A 130 -7.57 -28.79 7.64
CA ILE A 130 -8.53 -29.42 6.72
C ILE A 130 -8.30 -28.94 5.29
N LEU A 131 -8.23 -27.62 5.06
CA LEU A 131 -8.05 -27.06 3.72
C LEU A 131 -6.68 -27.44 3.12
N GLY A 132 -5.62 -27.56 3.92
CA GLY A 132 -4.33 -28.04 3.45
C GLY A 132 -4.33 -29.48 2.91
N LYS A 133 -5.28 -30.32 3.34
CA LYS A 133 -5.48 -31.69 2.82
C LYS A 133 -6.34 -31.73 1.56
N LEU A 134 -7.13 -30.69 1.31
CA LEU A 134 -8.08 -30.62 0.21
C LEU A 134 -7.54 -29.76 -0.91
N ARG A 135 -7.65 -30.24 -2.15
CA ARG A 135 -7.21 -29.52 -3.34
C ARG A 135 -8.25 -29.63 -4.45
N THR A 136 -8.36 -28.59 -5.25
CA THR A 136 -9.17 -28.64 -6.47
C THR A 136 -8.54 -29.58 -7.50
N ASP A 137 -9.30 -30.52 -8.03
CA ASP A 137 -8.78 -31.48 -9.02
C ASP A 137 -8.71 -30.88 -10.43
N ASN A 138 -9.50 -29.84 -10.68
CA ASN A 138 -9.57 -29.07 -11.93
C ASN A 138 -9.50 -27.56 -11.64
N THR A 139 -9.25 -26.79 -12.69
CA THR A 139 -9.49 -25.34 -12.63
C THR A 139 -11.00 -25.12 -12.53
N ILE A 140 -11.44 -24.24 -11.65
CA ILE A 140 -12.87 -23.98 -11.43
C ILE A 140 -13.14 -22.48 -11.43
N LYS A 141 -14.28 -22.09 -12.01
CA LYS A 141 -14.80 -20.73 -11.89
C LYS A 141 -15.78 -20.63 -10.73
N VAL A 142 -15.56 -19.63 -9.90
CA VAL A 142 -16.43 -19.28 -8.78
C VAL A 142 -16.78 -17.80 -8.85
N TYR A 143 -17.84 -17.42 -8.15
CA TYR A 143 -18.49 -16.13 -8.29
C TYR A 143 -18.72 -15.47 -6.94
N GLN A 144 -18.55 -14.15 -6.92
CA GLN A 144 -18.83 -13.29 -5.78
C GLN A 144 -19.42 -11.96 -6.26
N SER A 145 -20.28 -11.34 -5.45
CA SER A 145 -20.74 -9.97 -5.67
C SER A 145 -19.92 -9.01 -4.80
N PHE A 146 -19.56 -7.85 -5.34
CA PHE A 146 -19.02 -6.74 -4.55
C PHE A 146 -20.11 -5.70 -4.33
N HIS A 147 -20.63 -5.62 -3.11
CA HIS A 147 -21.60 -4.60 -2.73
C HIS A 147 -20.93 -3.23 -2.72
N ASP A 148 -21.70 -2.20 -3.10
CA ASP A 148 -21.31 -0.78 -3.06
C ASP A 148 -20.07 -0.38 -3.89
N MET A 149 -19.59 -1.24 -4.79
CA MET A 149 -18.47 -0.91 -5.67
C MET A 149 -18.92 -0.12 -6.90
N THR A 150 -18.29 1.04 -7.13
CA THR A 150 -18.53 1.89 -8.31
C THR A 150 -17.76 1.40 -9.55
N GLU A 151 -18.17 1.87 -10.73
CA GLU A 151 -17.46 1.57 -12.00
C GLU A 151 -16.02 2.08 -12.01
N GLU A 152 -15.78 3.25 -11.41
CA GLU A 152 -14.46 3.83 -11.27
C GLU A 152 -13.57 2.98 -10.36
N GLN A 153 -14.09 2.57 -9.20
CA GLN A 153 -13.40 1.68 -8.29
C GLN A 153 -13.05 0.35 -8.97
N ALA A 154 -13.99 -0.26 -9.68
CA ALA A 154 -13.76 -1.49 -10.43
C ALA A 154 -12.67 -1.30 -11.49
N THR A 155 -12.71 -0.21 -12.26
CA THR A 155 -11.73 0.08 -13.32
C THR A 155 -10.32 0.20 -12.76
N ASN A 156 -10.20 0.74 -11.54
CA ASN A 156 -8.94 0.88 -10.82
C ASN A 156 -8.39 -0.43 -10.24
N LEU A 157 -9.08 -1.57 -10.38
CA LEU A 157 -8.60 -2.87 -9.92
C LEU A 157 -7.63 -3.54 -10.89
N LYS A 158 -7.66 -3.22 -12.19
CA LYS A 158 -6.85 -3.92 -13.20
C LYS A 158 -5.36 -3.93 -12.82
N GLY A 159 -4.75 -5.11 -12.77
CA GLY A 159 -3.34 -5.31 -12.44
C GLY A 159 -3.02 -5.21 -10.94
N LYS A 160 -4.03 -4.99 -10.09
CA LYS A 160 -3.87 -5.04 -8.63
C LYS A 160 -4.05 -6.47 -8.12
N ILE A 161 -3.48 -6.70 -6.95
CA ILE A 161 -3.69 -7.88 -6.14
C ILE A 161 -4.43 -7.42 -4.90
N GLN A 162 -5.54 -8.07 -4.58
CA GLN A 162 -6.21 -7.90 -3.31
C GLN A 162 -5.90 -9.11 -2.43
N GLU A 163 -5.22 -8.86 -1.32
CA GLU A 163 -4.98 -9.89 -0.31
C GLU A 163 -6.29 -10.21 0.42
N ASN A 164 -6.51 -11.48 0.73
CA ASN A 164 -7.62 -11.92 1.55
C ASN A 164 -7.06 -12.63 2.80
N PRO A 165 -6.94 -11.92 3.94
CA PRO A 165 -6.46 -12.52 5.18
C PRO A 165 -7.47 -13.53 5.78
N SER A 166 -8.68 -13.60 5.23
CA SER A 166 -9.78 -14.45 5.68
C SER A 166 -10.07 -15.58 4.69
N TYR A 167 -10.90 -16.55 5.09
CA TYR A 167 -11.30 -17.62 4.17
C TYR A 167 -12.21 -17.06 3.07
N GLY A 168 -11.85 -17.32 1.81
CA GLY A 168 -12.69 -16.92 0.69
C GLY A 168 -13.96 -17.76 0.66
N PHE A 169 -15.13 -17.13 0.65
CA PHE A 169 -16.40 -17.81 0.53
C PHE A 169 -17.06 -17.43 -0.79
N THR A 170 -17.14 -18.39 -1.72
CA THR A 170 -17.52 -18.12 -3.11
C THR A 170 -18.61 -19.06 -3.58
N SER A 171 -19.45 -18.60 -4.50
CA SER A 171 -20.54 -19.38 -5.07
C SER A 171 -20.08 -20.09 -6.35
N LEU A 172 -20.50 -21.33 -6.57
CA LEU A 172 -20.25 -22.01 -7.85
C LEU A 172 -21.14 -21.50 -8.98
N THR A 173 -22.30 -20.94 -8.65
CA THR A 173 -23.24 -20.32 -9.60
C THR A 173 -23.18 -18.79 -9.52
N LYS A 174 -23.55 -18.07 -10.57
CA LYS A 174 -23.61 -16.61 -10.50
C LYS A 174 -24.65 -16.14 -9.48
N PRO A 175 -24.30 -15.26 -8.52
CA PRO A 175 -25.29 -14.63 -7.66
C PRO A 175 -26.17 -13.68 -8.48
N SER A 176 -27.48 -13.68 -8.23
CA SER A 176 -28.42 -12.73 -8.84
C SER A 176 -28.25 -11.33 -8.24
N GLY A 177 -28.54 -10.27 -9.01
CA GLY A 177 -28.52 -8.89 -8.51
C GLY A 177 -27.99 -7.89 -9.55
N SER A 178 -27.79 -6.64 -9.13
CA SER A 178 -27.21 -5.56 -9.94
C SER A 178 -25.76 -5.23 -9.59
N ASP A 179 -25.26 -5.73 -8.46
CA ASP A 179 -23.91 -5.43 -7.97
C ASP A 179 -22.82 -5.91 -8.93
N PRO A 180 -21.62 -5.32 -8.94
CA PRO A 180 -20.49 -5.88 -9.67
C PRO A 180 -20.28 -7.38 -9.39
N LEU A 181 -20.09 -8.15 -10.47
CA LEU A 181 -19.87 -9.60 -10.45
C LEU A 181 -18.39 -9.90 -10.63
N VAL A 182 -17.78 -10.53 -9.63
CA VAL A 182 -16.42 -11.05 -9.71
C VAL A 182 -16.46 -12.50 -10.16
N GLU A 183 -15.86 -12.79 -11.31
CA GLU A 183 -15.58 -14.14 -11.80
C GLU A 183 -14.13 -14.48 -11.43
N ILE A 184 -13.98 -15.41 -10.49
CA ILE A 184 -12.69 -15.84 -9.96
C ILE A 184 -12.33 -17.18 -10.60
N THR A 185 -11.20 -17.21 -11.31
CA THR A 185 -10.59 -18.47 -11.77
C THR A 185 -9.73 -19.03 -10.65
N VAL A 186 -10.15 -20.15 -10.08
CA VAL A 186 -9.42 -20.91 -9.06
C VAL A 186 -8.59 -21.98 -9.77
N PRO A 187 -7.25 -21.89 -9.77
CA PRO A 187 -6.40 -22.87 -10.44
C PRO A 187 -6.57 -24.28 -9.87
N LYS A 188 -6.35 -25.30 -10.71
CA LYS A 188 -6.16 -26.67 -10.25
C LYS A 188 -5.08 -26.76 -9.16
N GLY A 189 -5.32 -27.56 -8.13
CA GLY A 189 -4.39 -27.78 -7.02
C GLY A 189 -4.48 -26.76 -5.88
N SER A 190 -5.36 -25.75 -6.00
CA SER A 190 -5.59 -24.74 -4.95
C SER A 190 -6.22 -25.38 -3.71
N HIS A 191 -5.84 -24.92 -2.51
CA HIS A 191 -6.45 -25.38 -1.27
C HIS A 191 -7.86 -24.83 -1.14
N ALA A 192 -8.85 -25.72 -1.27
CA ALA A 192 -10.25 -25.35 -1.22
C ALA A 192 -11.14 -26.54 -0.87
N ALA A 193 -12.30 -26.25 -0.28
CA ALA A 193 -13.31 -27.24 0.04
C ALA A 193 -14.65 -26.92 -0.61
N TYR A 194 -15.33 -27.96 -1.11
CA TYR A 194 -16.71 -27.82 -1.57
C TYR A 194 -17.61 -27.93 -0.35
N VAL A 195 -18.58 -27.03 -0.25
CA VAL A 195 -19.61 -27.10 0.79
C VAL A 195 -20.98 -26.88 0.17
N THR A 196 -22.00 -27.38 0.87
CA THR A 196 -23.39 -27.06 0.56
C THR A 196 -23.86 -26.03 1.58
N GLY A 197 -24.07 -24.81 1.13
CA GLY A 197 -24.49 -23.69 1.95
C GLY A 197 -25.95 -23.75 2.37
N GLU A 198 -26.36 -22.73 3.12
CA GLU A 198 -27.76 -22.49 3.43
C GLU A 198 -28.57 -22.28 2.14
N ASN A 199 -29.79 -22.82 2.07
CA ASN A 199 -30.63 -22.83 0.85
C ASN A 199 -30.05 -23.61 -0.34
N HIS A 200 -29.24 -24.65 -0.08
CA HIS A 200 -28.70 -25.55 -1.10
C HIS A 200 -27.79 -24.87 -2.15
N SER A 201 -27.21 -23.71 -1.83
CA SER A 201 -26.12 -23.17 -2.65
C SER A 201 -24.93 -24.13 -2.63
N SER A 202 -24.28 -24.29 -3.77
CA SER A 202 -23.00 -24.99 -3.85
C SER A 202 -21.91 -23.95 -3.83
N GLU A 203 -20.98 -24.09 -2.89
CA GLU A 203 -19.99 -23.08 -2.57
C GLU A 203 -18.59 -23.69 -2.52
N LEU A 204 -17.60 -22.82 -2.62
CA LEU A 204 -16.20 -23.15 -2.46
C LEU A 204 -15.61 -22.26 -1.35
N ILE A 205 -15.13 -22.91 -0.29
CA ILE A 205 -14.32 -22.30 0.76
C ILE A 205 -12.87 -22.34 0.27
N ILE A 206 -12.22 -21.18 0.20
CA ILE A 206 -10.84 -20.99 -0.22
C ILE A 206 -9.99 -20.70 1.02
N GLU A 207 -8.76 -21.21 1.05
CA GLU A 207 -7.80 -20.93 2.12
C GLU A 207 -7.64 -19.42 2.42
N ARG A 208 -7.35 -19.11 3.68
CA ARG A 208 -6.99 -17.74 4.08
C ARG A 208 -5.56 -17.41 3.66
N GLY A 209 -5.25 -16.12 3.57
CA GLY A 209 -3.96 -15.63 3.07
C GLY A 209 -3.80 -15.72 1.55
N ALA A 210 -4.83 -16.22 0.84
CA ALA A 210 -4.88 -16.20 -0.62
C ALA A 210 -5.10 -14.77 -1.14
N GLY A 211 -4.77 -14.54 -2.41
CA GLY A 211 -4.96 -13.24 -3.09
C GLY A 211 -5.82 -13.33 -4.34
N LEU A 212 -6.42 -12.22 -4.75
CA LEU A 212 -7.12 -12.07 -6.03
C LEU A 212 -6.32 -11.15 -6.95
N GLU A 213 -5.80 -11.69 -8.05
CA GLU A 213 -5.11 -10.94 -9.09
C GLU A 213 -6.11 -10.55 -10.18
N PHE A 214 -6.39 -9.25 -10.33
CA PHE A 214 -7.37 -8.75 -11.31
C PHE A 214 -6.72 -8.65 -12.70
N THR A 215 -7.03 -9.62 -13.56
CA THR A 215 -6.29 -9.88 -14.80
C THR A 215 -6.73 -9.03 -15.99
N GLU A 216 -7.98 -8.58 -16.01
CA GLU A 216 -8.58 -7.88 -17.15
C GLU A 216 -9.24 -6.56 -16.74
N LYS A 217 -9.45 -5.66 -17.72
CA LYS A 217 -10.27 -4.47 -17.50
C LYS A 217 -11.72 -4.93 -17.24
N PRO A 218 -12.42 -4.37 -16.24
CA PRO A 218 -13.83 -4.68 -16.05
C PRO A 218 -14.67 -4.39 -17.28
N THR A 219 -15.72 -5.18 -17.50
CA THR A 219 -16.62 -5.02 -18.65
C THR A 219 -18.06 -4.90 -18.19
N LYS A 220 -18.86 -4.07 -18.87
CA LYS A 220 -20.30 -4.00 -18.63
C LYS A 220 -20.97 -5.16 -19.38
N VAL A 221 -21.69 -6.00 -18.66
CA VAL A 221 -22.39 -7.17 -19.20
C VAL A 221 -23.88 -7.10 -18.89
N LEU A 222 -24.71 -7.65 -19.77
CA LEU A 222 -26.14 -7.85 -19.51
C LEU A 222 -26.30 -9.20 -18.78
N ASP A 223 -26.81 -9.17 -17.57
CA ASP A 223 -27.06 -10.34 -16.71
C ASP A 223 -28.56 -10.40 -16.38
N GLY A 224 -29.30 -11.24 -17.12
CA GLY A 224 -30.75 -11.17 -17.17
C GLY A 224 -31.22 -9.84 -17.78
N ASN A 225 -32.03 -9.08 -17.04
CA ASN A 225 -32.55 -7.78 -17.47
C ASN A 225 -31.75 -6.59 -16.91
N ASN A 226 -30.65 -6.82 -16.19
CA ASN A 226 -29.86 -5.79 -15.54
C ASN A 226 -28.44 -5.73 -16.11
N TYR A 227 -27.89 -4.53 -16.24
CA TYR A 227 -26.47 -4.37 -16.50
C TYR A 227 -25.66 -4.51 -15.22
N ARG A 228 -24.54 -5.23 -15.32
CA ARG A 228 -23.58 -5.40 -14.22
C ARG A 228 -22.17 -5.14 -14.72
N ILE A 229 -21.27 -4.75 -13.82
CA ILE A 229 -19.85 -4.72 -14.09
C ILE A 229 -19.29 -6.10 -13.80
N LYS A 230 -18.72 -6.76 -14.81
CA LYS A 230 -18.00 -8.03 -14.69
C LYS A 230 -16.52 -7.74 -14.46
N ILE A 231 -16.00 -8.27 -13.36
CA ILE A 231 -14.59 -8.22 -12.97
C ILE A 231 -14.04 -9.64 -13.07
N LYS A 232 -12.88 -9.82 -13.70
CA LYS A 232 -12.20 -11.12 -13.76
C LYS A 232 -10.98 -11.10 -12.86
N ALA A 233 -10.86 -12.14 -12.04
CA ALA A 233 -9.73 -12.33 -11.16
C ALA A 233 -9.19 -13.76 -11.27
N ARG A 234 -7.91 -13.92 -10.94
CA ARG A 234 -7.26 -15.22 -10.71
C ARG A 234 -6.95 -15.36 -9.24
N LEU A 235 -7.24 -16.52 -8.66
CA LEU A 235 -6.80 -16.84 -7.30
C LEU A 235 -5.28 -17.07 -7.27
N LEU A 236 -4.61 -16.41 -6.33
CA LEU A 236 -3.25 -16.68 -5.89
C LEU A 236 -3.35 -17.48 -4.59
N SER A 237 -2.67 -18.63 -4.50
CA SER A 237 -2.64 -19.41 -3.26
C SER A 237 -1.91 -18.65 -2.15
N SER A 238 -2.14 -19.06 -0.89
CA SER A 238 -1.40 -18.55 0.27
C SER A 238 0.12 -18.73 0.10
N GLU A 239 0.54 -19.85 -0.50
CA GLU A 239 1.94 -20.12 -0.83
C GLU A 239 2.50 -19.17 -1.90
N GLU A 240 1.73 -18.89 -2.96
CA GLU A 240 2.13 -17.91 -3.99
C GLU A 240 2.25 -16.51 -3.40
N MET A 241 1.31 -16.12 -2.52
CA MET A 241 1.33 -14.86 -1.80
C MET A 241 2.54 -14.76 -0.88
N GLY A 242 2.83 -15.82 -0.10
CA GLY A 242 4.01 -15.90 0.77
C GLY A 242 5.31 -15.72 0.00
N LYS A 243 5.49 -16.43 -1.13
CA LYS A 243 6.66 -16.27 -2.02
C LYS A 243 6.79 -14.86 -2.59
N ARG A 244 5.67 -14.19 -2.89
CA ARG A 244 5.68 -12.78 -3.35
C ARG A 244 6.12 -11.85 -2.22
N ALA A 245 5.58 -12.04 -1.01
CA ALA A 245 5.95 -11.27 0.18
C ALA A 245 7.44 -11.46 0.53
N GLU A 246 7.96 -12.70 0.48
CA GLU A 246 9.38 -12.99 0.68
C GLU A 246 10.26 -12.25 -0.33
N LYS A 247 9.94 -12.32 -1.63
CA LYS A 247 10.68 -11.59 -2.67
C LYS A 247 10.65 -10.08 -2.47
N LEU A 248 9.51 -9.54 -2.03
CA LEU A 248 9.39 -8.12 -1.69
C LEU A 248 10.26 -7.78 -0.48
N ASN A 249 10.25 -8.60 0.57
CA ASN A 249 11.09 -8.42 1.74
C ASN A 249 12.59 -8.52 1.41
N GLU A 250 13.00 -9.45 0.54
CA GLU A 250 14.37 -9.54 0.04
C GLU A 250 14.77 -8.27 -0.73
N LYS A 251 13.87 -7.76 -1.59
CA LYS A 251 14.09 -6.50 -2.32
C LYS A 251 14.21 -5.31 -1.37
N VAL A 252 13.37 -5.23 -0.33
CA VAL A 252 13.46 -4.19 0.71
C VAL A 252 14.80 -4.28 1.44
N LYS A 253 15.21 -5.48 1.87
CA LYS A 253 16.50 -5.70 2.56
C LYS A 253 17.72 -5.38 1.68
N ASP A 254 17.71 -5.79 0.42
CA ASP A 254 18.76 -5.44 -0.55
C ASP A 254 18.88 -3.92 -0.71
N LYS A 255 17.75 -3.22 -0.81
CA LYS A 255 17.71 -1.76 -0.91
C LYS A 255 18.15 -1.07 0.37
N GLU A 256 17.74 -1.55 1.54
CA GLU A 256 18.23 -1.08 2.84
C GLU A 256 19.76 -1.18 2.92
N SER A 257 20.32 -2.34 2.57
CA SER A 257 21.77 -2.57 2.57
C SER A 257 22.50 -1.63 1.60
N LYS A 258 21.99 -1.45 0.37
CA LYS A 258 22.57 -0.53 -0.61
C LYS A 258 22.56 0.92 -0.13
N LEU A 259 21.46 1.37 0.49
CA LEU A 259 21.35 2.71 1.05
C LEU A 259 22.33 2.93 2.21
N ASN A 260 22.41 1.99 3.14
CA ASN A 260 23.39 2.05 4.23
C ASN A 260 24.83 2.08 3.71
N ASN A 261 25.20 1.19 2.79
CA ASN A 261 26.54 1.17 2.20
C ASN A 261 26.90 2.48 1.48
N ARG A 262 25.92 3.09 0.80
CA ARG A 262 26.09 4.40 0.16
C ARG A 262 26.30 5.50 1.21
N LEU A 263 25.49 5.52 2.26
CA LEU A 263 25.61 6.50 3.35
C LEU A 263 26.98 6.39 4.03
N ILE A 264 27.37 5.16 4.42
CA ILE A 264 28.64 4.84 5.07
C ILE A 264 29.82 5.25 4.19
N SER A 265 29.82 4.87 2.91
CA SER A 265 30.93 5.20 2.01
C SER A 265 31.03 6.70 1.74
N LYS A 266 29.90 7.39 1.55
CA LYS A 266 29.87 8.83 1.24
C LYS A 266 30.32 9.68 2.43
N LEU A 267 29.95 9.29 3.65
CA LEU A 267 30.23 10.04 4.88
C LEU A 267 31.44 9.50 5.66
N LYS A 268 32.06 8.41 5.19
CA LYS A 268 33.18 7.72 5.86
C LYS A 268 32.84 7.33 7.30
N LEU A 269 31.66 6.72 7.49
CA LEU A 269 31.18 6.21 8.77
C LEU A 269 31.75 4.81 9.04
N ASP A 270 31.57 4.30 10.25
CA ASP A 270 31.93 2.91 10.58
C ASP A 270 31.07 1.93 9.78
N LYS A 271 31.71 0.91 9.20
CA LYS A 271 31.11 -0.08 8.31
C LYS A 271 30.15 -1.04 9.02
N SER A 272 30.22 -1.17 10.34
CA SER A 272 29.29 -2.01 11.10
C SER A 272 27.95 -1.33 11.37
N SER A 273 27.81 -0.05 11.05
CA SER A 273 26.61 0.72 11.38
C SER A 273 25.46 0.41 10.43
N ASN A 274 24.23 0.35 10.94
CA ASN A 274 23.01 0.22 10.13
C ASN A 274 22.03 1.32 10.53
N PHE A 275 22.17 2.48 9.89
CA PHE A 275 21.41 3.68 10.20
C PHE A 275 20.05 3.70 9.52
N ILE A 276 19.95 3.23 8.28
CA ILE A 276 18.70 3.29 7.51
C ILE A 276 17.91 2.00 7.71
N LYS A 277 16.64 2.12 8.09
CA LYS A 277 15.68 1.01 8.20
C LYS A 277 14.52 1.21 7.26
N LEU A 278 14.17 0.18 6.48
CA LEU A 278 13.00 0.19 5.60
C LEU A 278 11.94 -0.76 6.15
N ASP A 279 10.83 -0.19 6.59
CA ASP A 279 9.68 -0.91 7.17
C ASP A 279 8.44 -0.70 6.27
N PHE A 280 8.45 -1.39 5.13
CA PHE A 280 7.38 -1.33 4.14
C PHE A 280 6.73 -2.68 3.98
N SER A 281 5.40 -2.73 4.10
CA SER A 281 4.62 -3.96 3.91
C SER A 281 3.41 -3.78 3.00
N GLY A 282 3.07 -2.55 2.62
CA GLY A 282 1.90 -2.23 1.82
C GLY A 282 2.08 -2.38 0.31
N PRO A 283 1.00 -2.17 -0.48
CA PRO A 283 1.01 -2.30 -1.94
C PRO A 283 1.88 -1.24 -2.66
N GLN A 284 2.42 -0.25 -1.93
CA GLN A 284 3.23 0.85 -2.46
C GLN A 284 4.74 0.70 -2.17
N ILE A 285 5.22 -0.49 -1.80
CA ILE A 285 6.65 -0.75 -1.47
C ILE A 285 7.61 -0.13 -2.50
N GLU A 286 7.38 -0.32 -3.81
CA GLU A 286 8.30 0.20 -4.84
C GLU A 286 8.33 1.74 -4.88
N TYR A 287 7.17 2.37 -4.73
CA TYR A 287 7.06 3.82 -4.64
C TYR A 287 7.79 4.33 -3.39
N ASN A 288 7.55 3.70 -2.23
CA ASN A 288 8.14 4.08 -0.96
C ASN A 288 9.67 3.93 -0.96
N ILE A 289 10.21 2.84 -1.55
CA ILE A 289 11.64 2.65 -1.76
C ILE A 289 12.20 3.79 -2.62
N LYS A 290 11.57 4.08 -3.76
CA LYS A 290 12.04 5.14 -4.67
C LYS A 290 12.09 6.50 -3.96
N LYS A 291 11.03 6.85 -3.21
CA LYS A 291 10.97 8.10 -2.44
C LYS A 291 12.01 8.18 -1.33
N THR A 292 12.32 7.05 -0.71
CA THR A 292 13.41 6.96 0.27
C THR A 292 14.77 7.17 -0.40
N GLU A 293 15.03 6.54 -1.55
CA GLU A 293 16.25 6.76 -2.33
C GLU A 293 16.41 8.22 -2.72
N GLU A 294 15.35 8.87 -3.19
CA GLU A 294 15.32 10.32 -3.50
C GLU A 294 15.68 11.15 -2.26
N ALA A 295 15.03 10.91 -1.12
CA ALA A 295 15.27 11.66 0.12
C ALA A 295 16.71 11.54 0.64
N ILE A 296 17.27 10.33 0.65
CA ILE A 296 18.67 10.10 1.05
C ILE A 296 19.64 10.78 0.08
N ASN A 297 19.33 10.77 -1.22
CA ASN A 297 20.16 11.46 -2.22
C ASN A 297 20.14 12.96 -2.05
N ASP A 298 18.96 13.54 -1.80
CA ASP A 298 18.81 14.97 -1.57
C ASP A 298 19.55 15.39 -0.29
N PHE A 299 19.42 14.62 0.79
CA PHE A 299 20.18 14.84 2.02
C PHE A 299 21.69 14.86 1.76
N LEU A 300 22.23 13.81 1.14
CA LEU A 300 23.66 13.68 0.86
C LEU A 300 24.21 14.73 -0.13
N SER A 301 23.35 15.30 -0.98
CA SER A 301 23.75 16.26 -2.00
C SER A 301 23.66 17.71 -1.53
N ASN A 302 22.75 18.01 -0.60
CA ASN A 302 22.49 19.38 -0.16
C ASN A 302 23.02 19.68 1.24
N VAL A 303 23.17 18.67 2.12
CA VAL A 303 23.76 18.85 3.45
C VAL A 303 25.28 18.70 3.38
N PRO A 304 26.07 19.64 3.95
CA PRO A 304 27.52 19.52 4.02
C PRO A 304 27.95 18.18 4.63
N SER A 305 28.88 17.47 3.98
CA SER A 305 29.20 16.08 4.35
C SER A 305 29.72 15.92 5.79
N ASN A 306 30.40 16.93 6.31
CA ASN A 306 30.86 16.98 7.69
C ASN A 306 29.70 17.09 8.70
N LEU A 307 28.72 17.96 8.43
CA LEU A 307 27.49 18.04 9.21
C LEU A 307 26.67 16.75 9.08
N ALA A 308 26.47 16.25 7.86
CA ALA A 308 25.73 15.01 7.62
C ALA A 308 26.35 13.82 8.37
N LYS A 309 27.69 13.72 8.36
CA LYS A 309 28.41 12.71 9.14
C LYS A 309 28.09 12.82 10.63
N LYS A 310 28.14 14.04 11.18
CA LYS A 310 27.83 14.29 12.58
C LYS A 310 26.40 13.95 12.96
N CYS A 311 25.43 14.30 12.12
CA CYS A 311 24.04 13.86 12.31
C CYS A 311 23.97 12.32 12.42
N MET A 312 24.69 11.59 11.57
CA MET A 312 24.66 10.12 11.63
C MET A 312 25.39 9.55 12.85
N GLU A 313 26.42 10.23 13.36
CA GLU A 313 27.13 9.81 14.58
C GLU A 313 26.26 9.98 15.84
N GLU A 314 25.32 10.92 15.84
CA GLU A 314 24.38 11.14 16.96
C GLU A 314 23.09 10.30 16.84
N LEU A 315 22.68 9.93 15.63
CA LEU A 315 21.46 9.16 15.39
C LEU A 315 21.67 7.66 15.54
N GLU A 316 20.74 6.98 16.21
CA GLU A 316 20.71 5.52 16.23
C GLU A 316 20.13 4.97 14.92
N THR A 317 19.04 5.58 14.41
CA THR A 317 18.32 5.05 13.24
C THR A 317 17.50 6.14 12.53
N ILE A 318 17.38 5.99 11.21
CA ILE A 318 16.43 6.66 10.33
C ILE A 318 15.53 5.58 9.72
N LYS A 319 14.29 5.52 10.17
CA LYS A 319 13.29 4.54 9.75
C LYS A 319 12.36 5.15 8.72
N PHE A 320 12.28 4.57 7.54
CA PHE A 320 11.25 4.88 6.56
C PHE A 320 10.16 3.81 6.62
N THR A 321 8.90 4.24 6.73
CA THR A 321 7.77 3.33 6.89
C THR A 321 6.57 3.73 6.04
N ASP A 322 5.67 2.79 5.83
CA ASP A 322 4.32 3.00 5.29
C ASP A 322 3.22 2.75 6.33
N GLN A 323 3.61 2.47 7.58
CA GLN A 323 2.73 2.31 8.70
C GLN A 323 2.31 3.66 9.28
N ASN A 324 1.16 3.67 9.96
CA ASN A 324 0.68 4.86 10.66
C ASN A 324 1.49 5.05 11.96
N LEU A 325 1.85 6.29 12.29
CA LEU A 325 2.74 6.58 13.42
C LEU A 325 2.02 6.66 14.78
N GLY A 326 0.70 6.43 14.83
CA GLY A 326 -0.11 6.54 16.04
C GLY A 326 -0.35 7.97 16.54
N ILE A 327 0.38 8.95 16.00
CA ILE A 327 0.13 10.38 16.13
C ILE A 327 -0.65 10.81 14.88
N GLU A 328 -1.85 11.36 15.05
CA GLU A 328 -2.72 11.70 13.93
C GLU A 328 -2.06 12.69 12.97
N ASN A 329 -1.85 12.26 11.72
CA ASN A 329 -1.44 13.06 10.55
C ASN A 329 0.01 13.56 10.49
N ASP A 330 0.93 12.97 11.26
CA ASP A 330 2.34 13.31 11.10
C ASP A 330 3.00 12.49 9.98
N ALA A 331 3.72 13.20 9.12
CA ALA A 331 4.50 12.62 8.02
C ALA A 331 5.91 12.20 8.47
N GLY A 332 6.39 12.72 9.61
CA GLY A 332 7.68 12.41 10.20
C GLY A 332 7.70 12.70 11.70
N SER A 333 8.71 12.18 12.39
CA SER A 333 8.96 12.47 13.80
C SER A 333 10.42 12.20 14.15
N TYR A 334 11.02 13.10 14.92
CA TYR A 334 12.26 12.87 15.65
C TYR A 334 11.95 12.57 17.12
N THR A 335 12.59 11.53 17.66
CA THR A 335 12.49 11.15 19.08
C THR A 335 13.85 11.22 19.76
N ALA A 336 14.06 12.25 20.58
CA ALA A 336 15.34 12.54 21.23
C ALA A 336 15.88 11.40 22.12
N ASN A 337 15.03 10.77 22.95
CA ASN A 337 15.49 9.72 23.86
C ASN A 337 15.95 8.42 23.16
N LYS A 338 15.62 8.26 21.88
CA LYS A 338 16.06 7.14 21.03
C LYS A 338 17.03 7.58 19.94
N ASN A 339 17.27 8.88 19.81
CA ASN A 339 17.92 9.47 18.65
C ASN A 339 17.45 8.85 17.33
N GLU A 340 16.13 8.73 17.19
CA GLU A 340 15.48 8.05 16.07
C GLU A 340 14.70 9.07 15.24
N ILE A 341 14.85 8.99 13.92
CA ILE A 341 13.98 9.68 12.96
C ILE A 341 13.09 8.63 12.31
N ILE A 342 11.77 8.90 12.26
CA ILE A 342 10.81 8.09 11.52
C ILE A 342 10.18 8.96 10.43
N VAL A 343 10.11 8.45 9.19
CA VAL A 343 9.49 9.12 8.05
C VAL A 343 8.44 8.21 7.42
N ARG A 344 7.20 8.69 7.38
CA ARG A 344 6.07 7.99 6.76
C ARG A 344 5.94 8.38 5.28
N THR A 345 6.40 7.50 4.42
CA THR A 345 6.53 7.74 2.97
C THR A 345 5.20 7.78 2.21
N ASN A 346 4.18 7.07 2.70
CA ASN A 346 2.85 7.00 2.09
C ASN A 346 1.84 7.99 2.72
N HIS A 347 2.31 8.97 3.50
CA HIS A 347 1.42 9.93 4.14
C HIS A 347 0.55 10.65 3.07
N PRO A 348 -0.78 10.80 3.26
CA PRO A 348 -1.65 11.38 2.24
C PRO A 348 -1.21 12.78 1.79
N GLY A 349 -0.66 13.57 2.71
CA GLY A 349 -0.09 14.89 2.41
C GLY A 349 1.16 14.86 1.53
N LEU A 350 1.84 13.72 1.39
CA LEU A 350 2.99 13.53 0.49
C LEU A 350 2.58 12.89 -0.84
N VAL A 351 1.63 11.94 -0.80
CA VAL A 351 1.19 11.20 -2.00
C VAL A 351 0.26 12.05 -2.88
N ASN A 352 -0.63 12.84 -2.26
CA ASN A 352 -1.69 13.57 -2.96
C ASN A 352 -1.43 15.08 -3.06
N SER A 353 -0.19 15.52 -2.86
CA SER A 353 0.12 16.95 -2.84
C SER A 353 0.96 17.37 -4.04
N ASP A 354 0.47 18.40 -4.72
CA ASP A 354 1.23 19.14 -5.73
C ASP A 354 2.19 20.17 -5.09
N SER A 355 2.20 20.27 -3.75
CA SER A 355 3.06 21.21 -3.05
C SER A 355 4.51 20.72 -3.08
N PRO A 356 5.46 21.54 -3.56
CA PRO A 356 6.87 21.20 -3.51
C PRO A 356 7.41 21.11 -2.07
N LEU A 357 6.65 21.57 -1.07
CA LEU A 357 7.01 21.45 0.34
C LEU A 357 6.80 20.04 0.88
N ASN A 358 5.85 19.30 0.30
CA ASN A 358 5.38 18.03 0.85
C ASN A 358 6.07 16.85 0.15
N THR A 359 7.39 16.75 0.34
CA THR A 359 8.20 15.65 -0.18
C THR A 359 8.84 14.87 0.96
N VAL A 360 9.12 13.58 0.75
CA VAL A 360 9.85 12.74 1.72
C VAL A 360 11.22 13.37 2.05
N SER A 361 11.89 13.98 1.07
CA SER A 361 13.14 14.72 1.27
C SER A 361 12.99 15.87 2.26
N ASN A 362 11.93 16.67 2.12
CA ASN A 362 11.68 17.81 3.00
C ASN A 362 11.29 17.37 4.41
N VAL A 363 10.53 16.28 4.55
CA VAL A 363 10.22 15.70 5.86
C VAL A 363 11.51 15.23 6.53
N LEU A 364 12.35 14.46 5.83
CA LEU A 364 13.64 14.02 6.37
C LEU A 364 14.50 15.21 6.82
N LEU A 365 14.61 16.25 6.00
CA LEU A 365 15.39 17.45 6.33
C LEU A 365 14.80 18.22 7.51
N HIS A 366 13.48 18.24 7.67
CA HIS A 366 12.82 18.81 8.84
C HIS A 366 13.21 18.06 10.12
N GLU A 367 13.05 16.74 10.15
CA GLU A 367 13.39 15.93 11.32
C GLU A 367 14.89 15.97 11.64
N MET A 368 15.74 16.06 10.62
CA MET A 368 17.17 16.32 10.79
C MET A 368 17.44 17.68 11.45
N GLY A 369 16.59 18.67 11.19
CA GLY A 369 16.66 19.98 11.85
C GLY A 369 16.46 19.87 13.36
N HIS A 370 15.48 19.08 13.81
CA HIS A 370 15.29 18.79 15.23
C HIS A 370 16.52 18.07 15.81
N ALA A 371 16.99 16.99 15.16
CA ALA A 371 18.19 16.27 15.60
C ALA A 371 19.44 17.16 15.66
N VAL A 372 19.60 18.10 14.73
CA VAL A 372 20.72 19.05 14.72
C VAL A 372 20.59 20.07 15.85
N GLY A 373 19.38 20.60 16.08
CA GLY A 373 19.13 21.57 17.14
C GLY A 373 19.40 20.98 18.52
N GLU A 374 18.88 19.78 18.75
CA GLU A 374 18.92 19.08 20.04
C GLU A 374 20.25 18.36 20.27
N ALA A 375 20.58 17.34 19.47
CA ALA A 375 21.72 16.46 19.73
C ALA A 375 23.04 17.04 19.19
N VAL A 376 23.06 17.49 17.92
CA VAL A 376 24.34 17.89 17.28
C VAL A 376 24.87 19.21 17.83
N THR A 377 23.99 20.17 18.10
CA THR A 377 24.39 21.51 18.56
C THR A 377 24.09 21.78 20.03
N ASN A 378 23.77 20.72 20.79
CA ASN A 378 23.49 20.75 22.24
C ASN A 378 22.40 21.75 22.62
N HIS A 379 21.17 21.48 22.17
CA HIS A 379 19.96 22.26 22.43
C HIS A 379 20.05 23.73 22.00
N SER A 380 20.67 24.00 20.85
CA SER A 380 20.83 25.38 20.37
C SER A 380 19.50 26.02 19.96
N ASP A 381 18.53 25.18 19.60
CA ASP A 381 17.14 25.48 19.25
C ASP A 381 16.32 26.03 20.44
N THR A 382 16.67 25.68 21.68
CA THR A 382 16.01 26.19 22.88
C THR A 382 16.80 27.27 23.61
N SER A 383 17.96 27.65 23.07
CA SER A 383 18.84 28.65 23.69
C SER A 383 18.15 30.03 23.85
N PRO A 384 18.51 30.82 24.88
CA PRO A 384 17.97 32.18 25.04
C PRO A 384 18.23 33.10 23.83
N GLN A 385 19.38 32.93 23.16
CA GLN A 385 19.72 33.68 21.96
C GLN A 385 18.79 33.32 20.81
N PHE A 386 18.59 32.03 20.52
CA PHE A 386 17.69 31.61 19.44
C PHE A 386 16.23 31.94 19.75
N LYS A 387 15.81 31.89 21.02
CA LYS A 387 14.48 32.36 21.44
C LYS A 387 14.24 33.82 21.08
N SER A 388 15.26 34.65 21.22
CA SER A 388 15.18 36.05 20.85
C SER A 388 15.06 36.24 19.33
N ILE A 389 15.81 35.43 18.55
CA ILE A 389 15.73 35.40 17.08
C ILE A 389 14.33 34.96 16.62
N PHE A 390 13.81 33.87 17.17
CA PHE A 390 12.47 33.37 16.87
C PHE A 390 11.39 34.44 17.04
N GLN A 391 11.41 35.21 18.14
CA GLN A 391 10.41 36.27 18.34
C GLN A 391 10.50 37.39 17.31
N ARG A 392 11.69 37.67 16.77
CA ARG A 392 11.89 38.69 15.72
C ARG A 392 11.50 38.20 14.33
N GLU A 393 11.83 36.95 13.99
CA GLU A 393 11.77 36.48 12.59
C GLU A 393 10.62 35.52 12.27
N LYS A 394 9.95 34.89 13.25
CA LYS A 394 8.90 33.88 12.99
C LYS A 394 7.78 34.37 12.07
N ASN A 395 7.41 35.64 12.18
CA ASN A 395 6.32 36.23 11.40
C ASN A 395 6.74 36.61 9.97
N ASN A 396 8.03 36.52 9.63
CA ASN A 396 8.53 36.78 8.28
C ASN A 396 8.42 35.54 7.38
N ILE A 397 8.22 34.36 7.97
CA ILE A 397 8.16 33.08 7.24
C ILE A 397 6.86 32.96 6.47
N THR A 398 6.99 32.77 5.17
CA THR A 398 5.88 32.67 4.21
C THR A 398 5.50 31.22 3.91
N ASP A 399 4.37 31.03 3.23
CA ASP A 399 3.89 29.71 2.79
C ASP A 399 4.79 29.04 1.74
N LEU A 400 5.81 29.75 1.22
CA LEU A 400 6.86 29.13 0.40
C LEU A 400 7.85 28.33 1.25
N ILE A 401 7.95 28.62 2.54
CA ILE A 401 8.91 28.01 3.47
C ILE A 401 8.21 27.13 4.48
N THR A 402 6.93 27.29 4.75
CA THR A 402 6.26 26.47 5.76
C THR A 402 4.79 26.27 5.42
N TYR A 403 4.21 25.14 5.77
CA TYR A 403 2.80 24.88 5.51
C TYR A 403 1.93 25.55 6.58
N LYS A 404 1.05 26.49 6.20
CA LYS A 404 0.04 27.08 7.10
C LYS A 404 0.63 27.63 8.42
N GLY A 405 1.75 28.34 8.32
CA GLY A 405 2.43 28.91 9.48
C GLY A 405 2.99 27.88 10.47
N TYR A 406 3.28 26.65 10.04
CA TYR A 406 3.80 25.60 10.92
C TYR A 406 5.07 26.04 11.68
N ALA A 407 6.00 26.71 11.01
CA ALA A 407 7.20 27.30 11.61
C ALA A 407 6.92 28.35 12.71
N GLN A 408 5.69 28.90 12.79
CA GLN A 408 5.34 29.93 13.79
C GLN A 408 4.83 29.33 15.10
N LYS A 409 4.52 28.03 15.13
CA LYS A 409 3.89 27.37 16.28
C LYS A 409 4.76 27.39 17.52
N ASN A 410 6.03 26.99 17.38
CA ASN A 410 6.99 26.99 18.47
C ASN A 410 8.42 27.12 17.95
N ILE A 411 9.35 27.32 18.87
CA ILE A 411 10.76 27.59 18.58
C ILE A 411 11.48 26.40 17.93
N SER A 412 11.14 25.16 18.30
CA SER A 412 11.72 23.94 17.74
C SER A 412 11.30 23.76 16.30
N GLU A 413 10.00 23.89 16.00
CA GLU A 413 9.48 23.82 14.63
C GLU A 413 10.03 24.94 13.76
N PHE A 414 10.20 26.13 14.32
CA PHE A 414 10.87 27.21 13.62
C PHE A 414 12.29 26.80 13.24
N TYR A 415 13.09 26.33 14.20
CA TYR A 415 14.46 25.87 13.95
C TYR A 415 14.51 24.82 12.85
N ALA A 416 13.69 23.77 12.95
CA ALA A 416 13.62 22.68 11.99
C ALA A 416 13.20 23.16 10.59
N GLU A 417 12.24 24.07 10.49
CA GLU A 417 11.80 24.64 9.21
C GLU A 417 12.88 25.53 8.56
N ILE A 418 13.62 26.33 9.36
CA ILE A 418 14.76 27.09 8.84
C ILE A 418 15.83 26.13 8.32
N PHE A 419 16.20 25.11 9.10
CA PHE A 419 17.20 24.11 8.72
C PHE A 419 16.80 23.39 7.43
N ARG A 420 15.56 22.91 7.36
CA ARG A 420 14.98 22.27 6.17
C ARG A 420 15.11 23.17 4.95
N ALA A 421 14.73 24.44 5.06
CA ALA A 421 14.79 25.37 3.95
C ALA A 421 16.23 25.73 3.54
N MET A 422 17.18 25.79 4.49
CA MET A 422 18.59 26.03 4.21
C MET A 422 19.22 24.95 3.32
N TYR A 423 18.82 23.69 3.53
CA TYR A 423 19.37 22.52 2.83
C TYR A 423 18.36 21.84 1.90
N SER A 424 17.23 22.48 1.61
CA SER A 424 16.23 21.98 0.67
C SER A 424 16.85 21.76 -0.70
N PRO A 425 16.45 20.72 -1.48
CA PRO A 425 16.86 20.58 -2.86
C PRO A 425 16.37 21.74 -3.75
N ASP A 426 15.29 22.44 -3.36
CA ASP A 426 14.80 23.62 -4.07
C ASP A 426 15.65 24.86 -3.77
N SER A 427 16.39 25.32 -4.79
CA SER A 427 17.22 26.53 -4.70
C SER A 427 16.42 27.81 -4.39
N LYS A 428 15.14 27.86 -4.74
CA LYS A 428 14.27 29.00 -4.43
C LYS A 428 14.03 29.09 -2.93
N MET A 429 13.72 27.97 -2.27
CA MET A 429 13.58 27.91 -0.82
C MET A 429 14.86 28.35 -0.11
N ARG A 430 16.02 27.86 -0.55
CA ARG A 430 17.33 28.22 0.04
C ARG A 430 17.62 29.72 -0.04
N LYS A 431 17.23 30.37 -1.14
CA LYS A 431 17.39 31.83 -1.33
C LYS A 431 16.41 32.63 -0.49
N GLU A 432 15.16 32.18 -0.43
CA GLU A 432 14.10 32.92 0.25
C GLU A 432 14.24 32.84 1.78
N ILE A 433 14.70 31.72 2.33
CA ILE A 433 14.93 31.63 3.77
C ILE A 433 16.04 32.58 4.25
N GLN A 434 17.06 32.82 3.44
CA GLN A 434 18.12 33.79 3.74
C GLN A 434 17.60 35.23 3.79
N LYS A 435 16.50 35.54 3.10
CA LYS A 435 15.86 36.85 3.12
C LYS A 435 14.85 36.98 4.27
N GLN A 436 14.07 35.92 4.52
CA GLN A 436 12.98 35.94 5.50
C GLN A 436 13.48 35.82 6.94
N ALA A 437 14.52 35.02 7.18
CA ALA A 437 15.08 34.79 8.51
C ALA A 437 16.63 34.80 8.50
N PRO A 438 17.27 35.92 8.10
CA PRO A 438 18.72 36.03 8.01
C PRO A 438 19.44 35.75 9.33
N GLU A 439 18.90 36.20 10.47
CA GLU A 439 19.53 35.99 11.78
C GLU A 439 19.47 34.52 12.19
N ALA A 440 18.34 33.83 11.98
CA ALA A 440 18.21 32.41 12.25
C ALA A 440 19.16 31.59 11.37
N VAL A 441 19.24 31.90 10.07
CA VAL A 441 20.16 31.23 9.14
C VAL A 441 21.62 31.44 9.57
N ALA A 442 21.99 32.66 9.96
CA ALA A 442 23.34 32.95 10.43
C ALA A 442 23.66 32.18 11.72
N TYR A 443 22.72 32.17 12.67
CA TYR A 443 22.87 31.46 13.93
C TYR A 443 23.05 29.94 13.74
N ILE A 444 22.21 29.30 12.94
CA ILE A 444 22.31 27.86 12.68
C ILE A 444 23.65 27.52 12.04
N LYS A 445 24.09 28.30 11.04
CA LYS A 445 25.41 28.11 10.41
C LYS A 445 26.55 28.24 11.40
N GLU A 446 26.51 29.25 12.27
CA GLU A 446 27.53 29.45 13.29
C GLU A 446 27.61 28.25 14.26
N LYS A 447 26.46 27.76 14.74
CA LYS A 447 26.41 26.60 15.64
C LYS A 447 26.89 25.33 14.98
N VAL A 448 26.47 25.07 13.74
CA VAL A 448 26.98 23.96 12.93
C VAL A 448 28.49 24.07 12.76
N ASP A 449 29.02 25.23 12.36
CA ASP A 449 30.46 25.41 12.13
C ASP A 449 31.28 25.26 13.42
N GLN A 450 30.79 25.76 14.55
CA GLN A 450 31.43 25.61 15.85
C GLN A 450 31.55 24.15 16.27
N PHE A 451 30.50 23.36 16.05
CA PHE A 451 30.51 21.95 16.40
C PHE A 451 31.38 21.13 15.45
N VAL A 452 31.27 21.38 14.15
CA VAL A 452 32.00 20.62 13.14
C VAL A 452 33.50 20.90 13.16
N LYS A 453 33.95 22.09 13.59
CA LYS A 453 35.38 22.42 13.74
C LYS A 453 36.02 21.87 15.02
N LYS A 454 35.22 21.54 16.04
CA LYS A 454 35.72 21.01 17.33
C LYS A 454 35.97 19.50 17.30
N SER A 455 35.43 18.81 16.30
CA SER A 455 35.57 17.37 16.04
C SER A 455 36.54 17.10 14.91
#